data_AF-A0A1Q3CVN6-F1
#
_entry.id   AF-A0A1Q3CVN6-F1
#
_cell.length_a   1.000
_cell.length_b   1.000
_cell.length_c   1.000
_cell.angle_alpha   90.00
_cell.angle_beta   90.00
_cell.angle_gamma   90.00
#
_symmetry.space_group_name_H-M   'P 1'
#
loop_
_entity.id
_entity.type
_entity.pdbx_description
1 polymer ?
#
loop_
_entity_poly.entity_id
_entity_poly.type
_entity_poly.pdbx_seq_one_letter_code
_entity_poly.pdbx_strand_id
1 'polypeptide(L)'
;MAAYEKWECSNRMSLMIMKSSISVAIRGAIPDSNDAKTYLASVEEQFKGSSKARASTLMMKMLTTRYDGTSGVREHIMMMNDMASKLKDMEMEIYDGFLVHFIMTSLPVQFGPFKINYNTQKEKWKMSELIAMCVQEKERLKVERPDFAHLATAATTRKKSKGNDKGKKKVDLAKSINKANVSGKKPMQAPKCHFCRKVRQLRKD
;
A
#
# COMPACT_ATOMS: atom_id res chain seq x y z
N MET A 1 -42.37 34.37 29.31
CA MET A 1 -42.47 34.83 27.91
C MET A 1 -41.11 35.23 27.34
N ALA A 2 -40.39 36.19 27.91
CA ALA A 2 -39.10 36.66 27.38
C ALA A 2 -38.03 35.55 27.11
N ALA A 3 -37.93 34.54 27.99
CA ALA A 3 -36.99 33.43 27.79
C ALA A 3 -37.38 32.52 26.60
N TYR A 4 -38.68 32.31 26.40
CA TYR A 4 -39.21 31.51 25.28
C TYR A 4 -39.03 32.25 23.95
N GLU A 5 -39.33 33.55 23.91
CA GLU A 5 -39.12 34.39 22.72
C GLU A 5 -37.64 34.46 22.32
N LYS A 6 -36.74 34.58 23.29
CA LYS A 6 -35.30 34.54 23.05
C LYS A 6 -34.86 33.18 22.49
N TRP A 7 -35.42 32.09 23.01
CA TRP A 7 -35.16 30.74 22.48
C TRP A 7 -35.67 30.59 21.05
N GLU A 8 -36.91 30.98 20.76
CA GLU A 8 -37.52 30.96 19.42
C GLU A 8 -36.68 31.74 18.40
N CYS A 9 -36.24 32.95 18.78
CA CYS A 9 -35.35 33.76 17.94
C CYS A 9 -34.04 33.02 17.63
N SER A 10 -33.41 32.44 18.65
CA SER A 10 -32.16 31.69 18.51
C SER A 10 -32.34 30.42 17.66
N ASN A 11 -33.45 29.69 17.85
CA ASN A 11 -33.84 28.52 17.09
C ASN A 11 -33.99 28.86 15.60
N ARG A 12 -34.75 29.92 15.30
CA ARG A 12 -34.97 30.41 13.93
C ARG A 12 -33.67 30.85 13.25
N MET A 13 -32.81 31.58 13.98
CA MET A 13 -31.50 31.98 13.45
C MET A 13 -30.63 30.76 13.14
N SER A 14 -30.60 29.78 14.03
CA SER A 14 -29.85 28.53 13.83
C SER A 14 -30.33 27.76 12.61
N LEU A 15 -31.65 27.64 12.42
CA LEU A 15 -32.24 27.02 11.23
C LEU A 15 -31.85 27.74 9.94
N MET A 16 -31.90 29.08 9.91
CA MET A 16 -31.49 29.84 8.74
C MET A 16 -30.01 29.63 8.41
N ILE A 17 -29.14 29.62 9.44
CA ILE A 17 -27.69 29.38 9.26
C ILE A 17 -27.44 27.97 8.72
N MET A 18 -28.04 26.93 9.34
CA MET A 18 -27.87 25.54 8.90
C MET A 18 -28.43 25.30 7.50
N LYS A 19 -29.62 25.81 7.20
CA LYS A 19 -30.19 25.67 5.85
C LYS A 19 -29.33 26.38 4.82
N SER A 20 -28.87 27.61 5.09
CA SER A 20 -28.07 28.40 4.14
C SER A 20 -26.67 27.83 3.89
N SER A 21 -26.06 27.17 4.88
CA SER A 21 -24.74 26.52 4.71
C SER A 21 -24.78 25.24 3.86
N ILE A 22 -25.97 24.65 3.67
CA ILE A 22 -26.17 23.45 2.85
C ILE A 22 -26.50 23.86 1.41
N SER A 23 -25.79 23.29 0.43
CA SER A 23 -26.04 23.53 -0.99
C SER A 23 -27.48 23.19 -1.39
N VAL A 24 -28.08 24.05 -2.23
CA VAL A 24 -29.47 23.89 -2.71
C VAL A 24 -29.66 22.54 -3.43
N ALA A 25 -28.62 22.03 -4.09
CA ALA A 25 -28.67 20.76 -4.83
C ALA A 25 -28.94 19.53 -3.94
N ILE A 26 -28.56 19.58 -2.66
CA ILE A 26 -28.71 18.44 -1.72
C ILE A 26 -29.70 18.74 -0.59
N ARG A 27 -30.09 20.01 -0.39
CA ARG A 27 -30.97 20.45 0.69
C ARG A 27 -32.35 19.77 0.64
N GLY A 28 -32.87 19.49 -0.55
CA GLY A 28 -34.16 18.84 -0.75
C GLY A 28 -34.23 17.38 -0.29
N ALA A 29 -33.07 16.73 -0.05
CA ALA A 29 -33.01 15.38 0.48
C ALA A 29 -33.16 15.31 2.01
N ILE A 30 -33.12 16.46 2.70
CA ILE A 30 -33.18 16.55 4.16
C ILE A 30 -34.62 16.83 4.57
N PRO A 31 -35.23 15.98 5.43
CA PRO A 31 -36.53 16.27 6.02
C PRO A 31 -36.53 17.63 6.72
N ASP A 32 -37.56 18.43 6.48
CA ASP A 32 -37.65 19.76 7.09
C ASP A 32 -38.12 19.69 8.57
N SER A 33 -37.74 20.68 9.37
CA SER A 33 -38.13 20.82 10.77
C SER A 33 -38.15 22.30 11.20
N ASN A 34 -39.10 22.63 12.08
CA ASN A 34 -39.19 23.94 12.73
C ASN A 34 -38.32 24.05 13.99
N ASP A 35 -37.75 22.94 14.45
CA ASP A 35 -36.78 22.90 15.54
C ASP A 35 -35.37 22.64 14.96
N ALA A 36 -34.43 23.50 15.35
CA ALA A 36 -33.05 23.46 14.91
C ALA A 36 -32.36 22.16 15.31
N LYS A 37 -32.62 21.66 16.52
CA LYS A 37 -32.00 20.43 17.00
C LYS A 37 -32.47 19.22 16.19
N THR A 38 -33.77 19.11 15.93
CA THR A 38 -34.33 18.07 15.06
C THR A 38 -33.86 18.20 13.61
N TYR A 39 -33.75 19.42 13.08
CA TYR A 39 -33.21 19.63 11.74
C TYR A 39 -31.74 19.17 11.66
N LEU A 40 -30.91 19.54 12.64
CA LEU A 40 -29.51 19.11 12.72
C LEU A 40 -29.37 17.59 12.77
N ALA A 41 -30.22 16.90 13.56
CA ALA A 41 -30.25 15.44 13.59
C ALA A 41 -30.62 14.82 12.23
N SER A 42 -31.53 15.46 11.49
CA SER A 42 -31.91 15.02 10.13
C SER A 42 -30.78 15.23 9.12
N VAL A 43 -30.03 16.33 9.25
CA VAL A 43 -28.80 16.57 8.47
C VAL A 43 -27.77 15.50 8.81
N GLU A 44 -27.52 15.24 10.09
CA GLU A 44 -26.59 14.20 10.53
C GLU A 44 -26.96 12.85 9.91
N GLU A 45 -28.21 12.42 10.03
CA GLU A 45 -28.67 11.12 9.51
C GLU A 45 -28.52 11.00 7.99
N GLN A 46 -28.88 12.05 7.23
CA GLN A 46 -28.77 12.05 5.77
C GLN A 46 -27.32 12.04 5.26
N PHE A 47 -26.40 12.66 6.00
CA PHE A 47 -24.99 12.79 5.61
C PHE A 47 -24.03 11.94 6.44
N LYS A 48 -24.56 11.05 7.28
CA LYS A 48 -23.80 9.97 7.89
C LYS A 48 -23.39 9.03 6.77
N GLY A 49 -22.30 9.37 6.08
CA GLY A 49 -21.70 8.52 5.05
C GLY A 49 -21.63 7.11 5.63
N SER A 50 -22.32 6.15 4.98
CA SER A 50 -22.76 4.98 5.74
C SER A 50 -21.54 4.30 6.36
N SER A 51 -21.56 4.15 7.68
CA SER A 51 -20.54 3.37 8.40
C SER A 51 -20.30 2.04 7.66
N LYS A 52 -21.37 1.47 7.09
CA LYS A 52 -21.37 0.30 6.21
C LYS A 52 -20.51 0.43 4.94
N ALA A 53 -20.55 1.54 4.20
CA ALA A 53 -19.74 1.72 2.98
C ALA A 53 -18.25 1.89 3.32
N ARG A 54 -17.95 2.63 4.40
CA ARG A 54 -16.58 2.76 4.91
C ARG A 54 -16.04 1.42 5.42
N ALA A 55 -16.85 0.69 6.20
CA ALA A 55 -16.51 -0.63 6.69
C ALA A 55 -16.32 -1.62 5.53
N SER A 56 -17.21 -1.63 4.52
CA SER A 56 -17.08 -2.47 3.32
C SER A 56 -15.78 -2.19 2.57
N THR A 57 -15.43 -0.91 2.41
CA THR A 57 -14.17 -0.50 1.77
C THR A 57 -12.95 -0.97 2.56
N LEU A 58 -13.00 -0.82 3.89
CA LEU A 58 -11.92 -1.23 4.79
C LEU A 58 -11.76 -2.76 4.83
N MET A 59 -12.88 -3.50 4.88
CA MET A 59 -12.88 -4.97 4.77
C MET A 59 -12.27 -5.41 3.44
N MET A 60 -12.68 -4.81 2.33
CA MET A 60 -12.11 -5.14 1.01
C MET A 60 -10.61 -4.88 0.96
N LYS A 61 -10.17 -3.73 1.51
CA LYS A 61 -8.75 -3.41 1.64
C LYS A 61 -8.01 -4.46 2.47
N MET A 62 -8.56 -4.84 3.62
CA MET A 62 -7.96 -5.85 4.50
C MET A 62 -7.87 -7.22 3.80
N LEU A 63 -8.94 -7.66 3.12
CA LEU A 63 -9.02 -8.92 2.37
C LEU A 63 -7.99 -9.02 1.24
N THR A 64 -7.75 -7.90 0.54
CA THR A 64 -6.86 -7.82 -0.63
C THR A 64 -5.41 -7.51 -0.26
N THR A 65 -5.18 -6.96 0.93
CA THR A 65 -3.82 -6.65 1.40
C THR A 65 -3.05 -7.96 1.65
N ARG A 66 -1.89 -8.07 1.03
CA ARG A 66 -0.94 -9.17 1.17
C ARG A 66 0.42 -8.60 1.52
N TYR A 67 1.20 -9.35 2.28
CA TYR A 67 2.57 -8.94 2.57
C TYR A 67 3.41 -9.10 1.30
N ASP A 68 4.05 -8.02 0.87
CA ASP A 68 4.83 -7.94 -0.37
C ASP A 68 6.16 -8.70 -0.32
N GLY A 69 6.58 -9.12 0.89
CA GLY A 69 7.85 -9.81 1.09
C GLY A 69 9.08 -8.89 1.10
N THR A 70 8.91 -7.57 0.95
CA THR A 70 10.03 -6.60 0.93
C THR A 70 9.91 -5.56 2.05
N SER A 71 8.70 -5.07 2.31
CA SER A 71 8.41 -4.20 3.45
C SER A 71 8.69 -4.91 4.78
N GLY A 72 8.71 -4.18 5.88
CA GLY A 72 8.89 -4.80 7.19
C GLY A 72 7.64 -5.61 7.60
N VAL A 73 7.86 -6.85 8.05
CA VAL A 73 6.75 -7.78 8.38
C VAL A 73 5.97 -7.32 9.60
N ARG A 74 6.63 -6.63 10.54
CA ARG A 74 6.00 -6.06 11.74
C ARG A 74 5.02 -4.96 11.36
N GLU A 75 5.40 -4.11 10.43
CA GLU A 75 4.62 -3.00 9.91
C GLU A 75 3.36 -3.52 9.20
N HIS A 76 3.49 -4.59 8.41
CA HIS A 76 2.35 -5.27 7.80
C HIS A 76 1.35 -5.80 8.85
N ILE A 77 1.85 -6.45 9.90
CA ILE A 77 1.02 -6.97 11.00
C ILE A 77 0.31 -5.82 11.74
N MET A 78 1.05 -4.76 12.06
CA MET A 78 0.48 -3.58 12.73
C MET A 78 -0.58 -2.89 11.88
N MET A 79 -0.37 -2.78 10.56
CA MET A 79 -1.37 -2.25 9.64
C MET A 79 -2.65 -3.11 9.62
N MET A 80 -2.52 -4.43 9.61
CA MET A 80 -3.68 -5.33 9.71
C MET A 80 -4.44 -5.18 11.03
N ASN A 81 -3.72 -5.01 12.15
CA ASN A 81 -4.30 -4.78 13.47
C ASN A 81 -5.00 -3.41 13.58
N ASP A 82 -4.43 -2.37 12.98
CA ASP A 82 -5.05 -1.04 12.88
C ASP A 82 -6.36 -1.10 12.06
N MET A 83 -6.39 -1.83 10.93
CA MET A 83 -7.62 -2.02 10.17
C MET A 83 -8.69 -2.76 10.98
N ALA A 84 -8.32 -3.80 11.73
CA ALA A 84 -9.26 -4.50 12.62
C ALA A 84 -9.80 -3.59 13.74
N SER A 85 -8.94 -2.73 14.32
CA SER A 85 -9.35 -1.77 15.34
C SER A 85 -10.35 -0.74 14.79
N LYS A 86 -10.11 -0.23 13.59
CA LYS A 86 -11.04 0.66 12.89
C LYS A 86 -12.38 -0.01 12.56
N LEU A 87 -12.37 -1.31 12.23
CA LEU A 87 -13.61 -2.07 12.02
C LEU A 87 -14.38 -2.26 13.34
N LYS A 88 -13.69 -2.44 14.47
CA LYS A 88 -14.31 -2.48 15.79
C LYS A 88 -15.02 -1.17 16.14
N ASP A 89 -14.44 -0.01 15.81
CA ASP A 89 -15.10 1.30 15.99
C ASP A 89 -16.38 1.45 15.14
N MET A 90 -16.52 0.63 14.09
CA MET A 90 -17.70 0.56 13.22
C MET A 90 -18.64 -0.60 13.57
N GLU A 91 -18.56 -1.14 14.80
CA GLU A 91 -19.35 -2.28 15.32
C GLU A 91 -19.12 -3.59 14.55
N MET A 92 -17.97 -3.73 13.87
CA MET A 92 -17.57 -4.93 13.12
C MET A 92 -16.33 -5.56 13.78
N GLU A 93 -16.46 -5.96 15.04
CA GLU A 93 -15.35 -6.52 15.80
C GLU A 93 -14.84 -7.85 15.21
N ILE A 94 -13.52 -7.95 15.05
CA ILE A 94 -12.83 -9.15 14.59
C ILE A 94 -12.20 -9.83 15.79
N TYR A 95 -12.47 -11.12 15.96
CA TYR A 95 -11.86 -11.93 17.00
C TYR A 95 -10.35 -12.09 16.77
N ASP A 96 -9.54 -11.92 17.82
CA ASP A 96 -8.07 -11.98 17.76
C ASP A 96 -7.54 -13.25 17.08
N GLY A 97 -8.12 -14.42 17.38
CA GLY A 97 -7.71 -15.68 16.77
C GLY A 97 -7.97 -15.72 15.26
N PHE A 98 -9.06 -15.11 14.80
CA PHE A 98 -9.35 -14.96 13.37
C PHE A 98 -8.36 -13.99 12.72
N LEU A 99 -8.08 -12.86 13.38
CA LEU A 99 -7.12 -11.88 12.87
C LEU A 99 -5.72 -12.48 12.70
N VAL A 100 -5.24 -13.24 13.68
CA VAL A 100 -3.96 -13.96 13.61
C VAL A 100 -3.94 -14.91 12.42
N HIS A 101 -4.98 -15.74 12.26
CA HIS A 101 -5.08 -16.67 11.13
C HIS A 101 -5.13 -15.92 9.80
N PHE A 102 -5.92 -14.85 9.72
CA PHE A 102 -6.05 -14.01 8.54
C PHE A 102 -4.71 -13.39 8.13
N ILE A 103 -3.94 -12.86 9.08
CA ILE A 103 -2.60 -12.34 8.83
C ILE A 103 -1.67 -13.46 8.33
N MET A 104 -1.71 -14.66 8.90
CA MET A 104 -0.95 -15.82 8.41
C MET A 104 -1.29 -16.16 6.96
N THR A 105 -2.57 -16.08 6.56
CA THR A 105 -2.96 -16.29 5.14
C THR A 105 -2.38 -15.23 4.21
N SER A 106 -2.19 -13.99 4.71
CA SER A 106 -1.69 -12.86 3.92
C SER A 106 -0.19 -12.90 3.61
N LEU A 107 0.58 -13.74 4.31
CA LEU A 107 2.03 -13.89 4.08
C LEU A 107 2.32 -14.60 2.75
N PRO A 108 3.41 -14.26 2.04
CA PRO A 108 3.74 -14.85 0.76
C PRO A 108 4.21 -16.30 0.90
N VAL A 109 4.28 -17.02 -0.22
CA VAL A 109 4.67 -18.44 -0.30
C VAL A 109 6.05 -18.76 0.29
N GLN A 110 6.93 -17.76 0.39
CA GLN A 110 8.26 -17.89 1.00
C GLN A 110 8.18 -18.27 2.48
N PHE A 111 7.09 -17.91 3.16
CA PHE A 111 6.79 -18.29 4.55
C PHE A 111 6.14 -19.70 4.62
N GLY A 112 6.22 -20.52 3.58
CA GLY A 112 5.59 -21.85 3.52
C GLY A 112 5.91 -22.73 4.74
N PRO A 113 7.20 -22.99 5.06
CA PRO A 113 7.58 -23.78 6.24
C PRO A 113 7.04 -23.19 7.54
N PHE A 114 7.07 -21.86 7.67
CA PHE A 114 6.52 -21.14 8.82
C PHE A 114 5.01 -21.33 8.98
N LYS A 115 4.24 -21.26 7.89
CA LYS A 115 2.79 -21.53 7.89
C LYS A 115 2.47 -22.96 8.28
N ILE A 116 3.27 -23.93 7.81
CA ILE A 116 3.11 -25.34 8.19
C ILE A 116 3.31 -25.49 9.70
N ASN A 117 4.38 -24.92 10.25
CA ASN A 117 4.65 -24.93 11.69
C ASN A 117 3.47 -24.35 12.50
N TYR A 118 2.98 -23.17 12.12
CA TYR A 118 1.80 -22.56 12.74
C TYR A 118 0.57 -23.48 12.69
N ASN A 119 0.26 -24.08 11.52
CA ASN A 119 -0.90 -24.96 11.36
C ASN A 119 -0.80 -26.27 12.15
N THR A 120 0.41 -26.76 12.41
CA THR A 120 0.63 -27.99 13.19
C THR A 120 0.54 -27.77 14.69
N GLN A 121 0.65 -26.53 15.16
CA GLN A 121 0.57 -26.20 16.58
C GLN A 121 -0.90 -26.15 17.03
N LYS A 122 -1.18 -26.80 18.17
CA LYS A 122 -2.52 -26.80 18.78
C LYS A 122 -2.78 -25.54 19.61
N GLU A 123 -1.73 -24.86 20.03
CA GLU A 123 -1.81 -23.66 20.86
C GLU A 123 -2.22 -22.45 20.03
N LYS A 124 -3.08 -21.60 20.61
CA LYS A 124 -3.52 -20.37 19.97
C LYS A 124 -2.46 -19.30 20.17
N TRP A 125 -1.98 -18.74 19.07
CA TRP A 125 -1.01 -17.65 19.10
C TRP A 125 -1.69 -16.33 19.45
N LYS A 126 -1.00 -15.55 20.30
CA LYS A 126 -1.32 -14.13 20.53
C LYS A 126 -0.66 -13.26 19.47
N MET A 127 -1.14 -12.02 19.32
CA MET A 127 -0.56 -11.06 18.37
C MET A 127 0.93 -10.80 18.63
N SER A 128 1.34 -10.72 19.90
CA SER A 128 2.74 -10.55 20.29
C SER A 128 3.64 -11.69 19.82
N GLU A 129 3.16 -12.93 19.93
CA GLU A 129 3.86 -14.14 19.48
C GLU A 129 3.95 -14.17 17.96
N LEU A 130 2.84 -13.88 17.27
CA LEU A 130 2.82 -13.77 15.80
C LEU A 130 3.87 -12.78 15.29
N ILE A 131 3.97 -11.59 15.91
CA ILE A 131 4.96 -10.58 15.52
C ILE A 131 6.38 -11.10 15.73
N ALA A 132 6.68 -11.63 16.92
CA ALA A 132 8.02 -12.13 17.24
C ALA A 132 8.47 -13.23 16.25
N MET A 133 7.58 -14.20 16.02
CA MET A 133 7.83 -15.35 15.17
C MET A 133 7.93 -14.96 13.68
N CYS A 134 7.11 -14.02 13.20
CA CYS A 134 7.23 -13.50 11.83
C CYS A 134 8.53 -12.74 11.61
N VAL A 135 8.98 -11.94 12.59
CA VAL A 135 10.26 -11.21 12.51
C VAL A 135 11.43 -12.18 12.47
N GLN A 136 11.44 -13.20 13.33
CA GLN A 136 12.47 -14.22 13.32
C GLN A 136 12.53 -14.97 11.98
N GLU A 137 11.38 -15.38 11.45
CA GLU A 137 11.29 -16.03 10.15
C GLU A 137 11.79 -15.13 9.01
N LYS A 138 11.48 -13.83 9.08
CA LYS A 138 11.97 -12.86 8.10
C LYS A 138 13.50 -12.76 8.10
N GLU A 139 14.13 -12.75 9.27
CA GLU A 139 15.60 -12.75 9.37
C GLU A 139 16.20 -14.06 8.84
N ARG A 140 15.58 -15.22 9.14
CA ARG A 140 16.00 -16.51 8.57
C ARG A 140 15.98 -16.49 7.04
N LEU A 141 14.91 -15.96 6.44
CA LEU A 141 14.76 -15.86 4.99
C LEU A 141 15.81 -14.94 4.34
N LYS A 142 16.27 -13.89 5.02
CA LYS A 142 17.36 -13.02 4.52
C LYS A 142 18.70 -13.77 4.44
N VAL A 143 18.97 -14.65 5.41
CA VAL A 143 20.22 -15.44 5.44
C VAL A 143 20.21 -16.52 4.35
N GLU A 144 19.06 -17.13 4.05
CA GLU A 144 18.92 -18.15 3.01
C GLU A 144 18.87 -17.58 1.59
N ARG A 145 18.55 -16.29 1.46
CA ARG A 145 18.59 -15.54 0.19
C ARG A 145 19.50 -14.32 0.32
N PRO A 146 20.82 -14.50 0.48
CA PRO A 146 21.73 -13.40 0.23
C PRO A 146 21.54 -13.02 -1.24
N ASP A 147 21.40 -11.72 -1.53
CA ASP A 147 21.32 -11.21 -2.89
C ASP A 147 22.35 -11.95 -3.77
N PHE A 148 21.91 -12.45 -4.93
CA PHE A 148 22.68 -13.24 -5.90
C PHE A 148 23.81 -12.42 -6.57
N ALA A 149 24.53 -11.57 -5.83
CA ALA A 149 25.58 -10.67 -6.29
C ALA A 149 26.99 -11.10 -5.84
N HIS A 150 27.17 -12.34 -5.37
CA HIS A 150 28.50 -12.92 -5.13
C HIS A 150 28.78 -14.13 -6.03
N LEU A 151 28.54 -13.97 -7.34
CA LEU A 151 28.96 -14.94 -8.35
C LEU A 151 29.70 -14.25 -9.51
N ALA A 152 30.62 -13.34 -9.20
CA ALA A 152 31.52 -12.75 -10.20
C ALA A 152 32.83 -12.21 -9.63
N THR A 153 33.46 -12.85 -8.64
CA THR A 153 34.87 -12.55 -8.32
C THR A 153 35.58 -13.78 -7.78
N ALA A 154 35.76 -14.79 -8.64
CA ALA A 154 36.81 -15.78 -8.45
C ALA A 154 37.27 -16.34 -9.80
N ALA A 155 38.04 -15.55 -10.54
CA ALA A 155 39.10 -16.05 -11.42
C ALA A 155 39.87 -14.89 -12.05
N THR A 156 40.95 -14.46 -11.40
CA THR A 156 42.21 -14.13 -12.09
C THR A 156 43.32 -14.12 -11.04
N THR A 157 43.98 -15.28 -10.96
CA THR A 157 45.44 -15.41 -10.87
C THR A 157 46.20 -14.34 -10.06
N ARG A 158 46.69 -14.78 -8.90
CA ARG A 158 47.91 -14.28 -8.28
C ARG A 158 49.01 -14.14 -9.35
N LYS A 159 49.47 -12.91 -9.61
CA LYS A 159 50.87 -12.69 -10.02
C LYS A 159 51.37 -11.37 -9.45
N LYS A 160 52.27 -11.52 -8.49
CA LYS A 160 53.11 -10.47 -7.90
C LYS A 160 54.21 -10.17 -8.94
N SER A 161 54.31 -8.94 -9.45
CA SER A 161 55.56 -8.45 -10.02
C SER A 161 55.68 -6.94 -9.88
N LYS A 162 56.82 -6.59 -9.29
CA LYS A 162 57.38 -5.29 -8.95
C LYS A 162 57.94 -4.64 -10.24
N GLY A 163 57.76 -3.33 -10.42
CA GLY A 163 58.37 -2.62 -11.55
C GLY A 163 58.04 -1.13 -11.52
N ASN A 164 59.04 -0.33 -11.18
CA ASN A 164 59.05 1.12 -11.08
C ASN A 164 59.44 1.70 -12.46
N ASP A 165 58.73 2.69 -13.01
CA ASP A 165 59.41 3.76 -13.76
C ASP A 165 58.57 5.04 -13.95
N LYS A 166 59.30 6.15 -13.95
CA LYS A 166 58.88 7.54 -14.06
C LYS A 166 58.55 7.90 -15.53
N GLY A 167 57.58 8.80 -15.73
CA GLY A 167 57.41 9.45 -17.03
C GLY A 167 56.32 10.51 -17.07
N LYS A 168 56.70 11.78 -16.88
CA LYS A 168 55.87 12.96 -17.18
C LYS A 168 55.55 13.04 -18.67
N LYS A 169 54.32 13.39 -19.05
CA LYS A 169 54.02 14.57 -19.89
C LYS A 169 52.52 14.85 -20.03
N LYS A 170 52.25 16.14 -20.13
CA LYS A 170 50.98 16.88 -20.20
C LYS A 170 50.46 16.95 -21.65
N VAL A 171 49.12 17.04 -21.79
CA VAL A 171 48.34 17.94 -22.70
C VAL A 171 48.45 17.57 -24.20
N ASP A 172 47.36 17.34 -24.95
CA ASP A 172 46.50 18.40 -25.49
C ASP A 172 45.13 17.95 -25.98
N LEU A 173 44.22 18.92 -25.92
CA LEU A 173 42.90 19.01 -26.51
C LEU A 173 43.02 19.48 -27.97
N ALA A 174 42.43 18.77 -28.93
CA ALA A 174 42.03 19.41 -30.19
C ALA A 174 40.88 18.66 -30.88
N LYS A 175 39.87 19.47 -31.22
CA LYS A 175 38.58 19.17 -31.84
C LYS A 175 38.66 19.59 -33.31
N SER A 176 38.17 18.76 -34.24
CA SER A 176 37.68 19.20 -35.57
C SER A 176 36.89 18.05 -36.19
N ILE A 177 35.55 18.05 -36.25
CA ILE A 177 34.60 18.85 -37.04
C ILE A 177 34.47 18.38 -38.51
N ASN A 178 33.28 17.82 -38.77
CA ASN A 178 32.43 17.79 -39.97
C ASN A 178 32.79 16.94 -41.21
N LYS A 179 31.91 15.98 -41.53
CA LYS A 179 30.99 16.12 -42.69
C LYS A 179 29.80 15.16 -42.62
N ALA A 180 28.64 15.70 -43.02
CA ALA A 180 27.35 15.06 -43.12
C ALA A 180 27.29 13.99 -44.22
N ASN A 181 26.45 12.97 -44.09
CA ASN A 181 25.18 12.93 -44.83
C ASN A 181 24.25 11.77 -44.43
N VAL A 182 22.98 12.04 -44.70
CA VAL A 182 21.76 11.25 -44.51
C VAL A 182 21.76 9.94 -45.32
N SER A 183 21.22 8.87 -44.73
CA SER A 183 20.18 7.97 -45.30
C SER A 183 20.31 6.52 -44.82
N GLY A 184 19.17 5.87 -44.59
CA GLY A 184 19.09 4.40 -44.56
C GLY A 184 18.67 3.77 -43.23
N LYS A 185 17.35 3.76 -42.96
CA LYS A 185 16.69 2.95 -41.92
C LYS A 185 17.05 1.46 -42.08
N LYS A 186 17.53 0.80 -41.01
CA LYS A 186 17.43 -0.66 -40.85
C LYS A 186 16.42 -0.96 -39.72
N PRO A 187 15.38 -1.79 -39.95
CA PRO A 187 14.33 -1.99 -38.97
C PRO A 187 14.79 -2.84 -37.77
N MET A 188 14.40 -2.38 -36.59
CA MET A 188 14.53 -3.01 -35.28
C MET A 188 13.74 -4.33 -35.26
N GLN A 189 14.42 -5.46 -35.01
CA GLN A 189 13.76 -6.76 -34.91
C GLN A 189 12.90 -6.82 -33.65
N ALA A 190 11.61 -7.14 -33.81
CA ALA A 190 10.65 -7.26 -32.70
C ALA A 190 10.98 -8.48 -31.81
N PRO A 191 10.87 -8.36 -30.47
CA PRO A 191 11.15 -9.45 -29.55
C PRO A 191 10.17 -10.62 -29.75
N LYS A 192 10.69 -11.85 -29.87
CA LYS A 192 9.89 -13.08 -29.97
C LYS A 192 9.58 -13.65 -28.59
N CYS A 193 8.38 -14.19 -28.42
CA CYS A 193 7.96 -14.86 -27.19
C CYS A 193 8.77 -16.16 -26.99
N HIS A 194 9.37 -16.31 -25.81
CA HIS A 194 10.28 -17.42 -25.48
C HIS A 194 9.58 -18.79 -25.37
N PHE A 195 8.24 -18.81 -25.23
CA PHE A 195 7.47 -20.04 -25.05
C PHE A 195 6.92 -20.63 -26.36
N CYS A 196 6.67 -19.79 -27.39
CA CYS A 196 6.04 -20.25 -28.64
C CYS A 196 6.80 -19.87 -29.93
N ARG A 197 7.96 -19.21 -29.82
CA ARG A 197 8.86 -18.79 -30.93
C ARG A 197 8.22 -17.98 -32.08
N LYS A 198 6.94 -17.56 -31.97
CA LYS A 198 6.25 -16.68 -32.92
C LYS A 198 6.46 -15.20 -32.55
N VAL A 199 6.59 -14.34 -33.57
CA VAL A 199 6.67 -12.86 -33.41
C VAL A 199 5.28 -12.34 -33.04
N ARG A 200 5.12 -11.66 -31.91
CA ARG A 200 3.86 -10.94 -31.61
C ARG A 200 3.85 -9.62 -32.36
N GLN A 201 2.91 -9.45 -33.29
CA GLN A 201 2.52 -8.12 -33.79
C GLN A 201 1.62 -7.48 -32.72
N LEU A 202 2.07 -6.39 -32.10
CA LEU A 202 1.20 -5.55 -31.28
C LEU A 202 0.18 -4.87 -32.21
N ARG A 203 -1.10 -5.19 -32.05
CA ARG A 203 -2.17 -4.25 -32.45
C ARG A 203 -2.46 -3.35 -31.27
N LYS A 204 -2.29 -2.05 -31.47
CA LYS A 204 -2.92 -1.00 -30.67
C LYS A 204 -4.30 -0.79 -31.25
N ASP A 205 -5.31 -0.94 -30.42
CA ASP A 205 -6.49 -0.07 -30.22
C ASP A 205 -7.56 -0.88 -29.46
#